data_AF-A0A940Q2J3-F1
#
_entry.id   AF-A0A940Q2J3-F1
#
_cell.length_a   1.000
_cell.length_b   1.000
_cell.length_c   1.000
_cell.angle_alpha   90.00
_cell.angle_beta   90.00
_cell.angle_gamma   90.00
#
_symmetry.space_group_name_H-M   'P 1'
#
loop_
_entity.id
_entity.type
_entity.pdbx_description
1 polymer ?
#
loop_
_entity_poly.entity_id
_entity_poly.type
_entity_poly.pdbx_seq_one_letter_code
_entity_poly.pdbx_strand_id
1 'polypeptide(L)'
;KKDYDILTEKTYSKENSEAYKAAKDKLEQRKQEAGIKPKPVEYYAVRQTSDRKFAVATISADGLVTVAKSGIATIAEAKKALLDIYKSKQSTVKCEFVHPQTLDEKSAEIYRSQTKELPAITYRITTNPDKKSPDSHILQEYVKNSDDTYAVGRVIAKGDYEKCNIRLASLINPPKIEAPAKTFEIYQIRRVDETRDVRFEPYERLLKAGLKPDFKTYDKMYEADVSMLSGKSTGEKLESAFYIFNQERPEDFKGHSLSVSDVVVLDDTAYYVDSVGFKPLKDFIPLEIQQSRFLDTLPQTLQGISDNVAELEAVSDKALKLNIPPEIIREACDMVNGGESLDNMANAYEEKFTEKNAPAEDTPEFEKPKPQKKPKL
;
A
#
# COMPACT_ATOMS: atom_id res chain seq x y z
N LYS A 1 -39.53 -37.90 8.92
CA LYS A 1 -38.98 -38.29 7.60
C LYS A 1 -39.90 -37.79 6.50
N LYS A 2 -41.11 -38.34 6.31
CA LYS A 2 -42.08 -37.86 5.30
C LYS A 2 -42.25 -36.33 5.21
N ASP A 3 -42.48 -35.61 6.32
CA ASP A 3 -42.66 -34.15 6.24
C ASP A 3 -41.38 -33.37 5.94
N TYR A 4 -40.23 -33.89 6.37
CA TYR A 4 -38.91 -33.31 6.04
C TYR A 4 -38.57 -33.54 4.57
N ASP A 5 -38.85 -34.74 4.07
CA ASP A 5 -38.66 -35.14 2.68
C ASP A 5 -39.57 -34.32 1.74
N ILE A 6 -40.83 -34.10 2.11
CA ILE A 6 -41.79 -33.23 1.40
C ILE A 6 -41.36 -31.76 1.45
N LEU A 7 -40.79 -31.29 2.57
CA LEU A 7 -40.25 -29.94 2.67
C LEU A 7 -39.06 -29.78 1.71
N THR A 8 -38.12 -30.72 1.68
CA THR A 8 -36.98 -30.67 0.76
C THR A 8 -37.41 -30.77 -0.71
N GLU A 9 -38.36 -31.65 -1.05
CA GLU A 9 -38.88 -31.77 -2.41
C GLU A 9 -39.59 -30.49 -2.89
N LYS A 10 -40.36 -29.84 -2.01
CA LYS A 10 -40.99 -28.55 -2.34
C LYS A 10 -39.99 -27.41 -2.38
N THR A 11 -39.06 -27.33 -1.42
CA THR A 11 -38.11 -26.20 -1.31
C THR A 11 -37.10 -26.18 -2.47
N TYR A 12 -36.73 -27.34 -3.02
CA TYR A 12 -35.81 -27.47 -4.15
C TYR A 12 -36.50 -27.94 -5.45
N SER A 13 -37.83 -27.79 -5.56
CA SER A 13 -38.55 -28.08 -6.79
C SER A 13 -38.11 -27.15 -7.93
N LYS A 14 -38.21 -27.60 -9.18
CA LYS A 14 -37.92 -26.75 -10.36
C LYS A 14 -38.73 -25.46 -10.36
N GLU A 15 -39.99 -25.50 -9.88
CA GLU A 15 -40.87 -24.33 -9.77
C GLU A 15 -40.38 -23.30 -8.76
N ASN A 16 -39.75 -23.72 -7.66
CA ASN A 16 -39.20 -22.82 -6.65
C ASN A 16 -37.78 -22.34 -6.96
N SER A 17 -37.13 -22.89 -7.99
CA SER A 17 -35.78 -22.49 -8.38
C SER A 17 -35.71 -21.02 -8.84
N GLU A 18 -36.74 -20.54 -9.55
CA GLU A 18 -36.84 -19.15 -10.00
C GLU A 18 -37.11 -18.20 -8.82
N ALA A 19 -38.03 -18.58 -7.92
CA ALA A 19 -38.32 -17.80 -6.71
C ALA A 19 -37.09 -17.72 -5.77
N TYR A 20 -36.34 -18.81 -5.63
CA TYR A 20 -35.09 -18.84 -4.87
C TYR A 20 -34.01 -17.97 -5.51
N LYS A 21 -33.86 -18.04 -6.84
CA LYS A 21 -32.92 -17.20 -7.57
C LYS A 21 -33.26 -15.71 -7.43
N ALA A 22 -34.52 -15.33 -7.61
CA ALA A 22 -35.00 -13.97 -7.42
C ALA A 22 -34.79 -13.46 -5.97
N ALA A 23 -35.03 -14.32 -4.97
CA ALA A 23 -34.76 -13.97 -3.58
C ALA A 23 -33.27 -13.80 -3.28
N LYS A 24 -32.41 -14.63 -3.88
CA LYS A 24 -30.95 -14.54 -3.78
C LYS A 24 -30.43 -13.26 -4.46
N ASP A 25 -30.95 -12.92 -5.64
CA ASP A 25 -30.58 -11.71 -6.36
C ASP A 25 -30.98 -10.45 -5.59
N LYS A 26 -32.17 -10.45 -4.96
CA LYS A 26 -32.63 -9.35 -4.10
C LYS A 26 -31.80 -9.21 -2.81
N LEU A 27 -31.28 -10.32 -2.28
CA LEU A 27 -30.36 -10.31 -1.15
C LEU A 27 -28.98 -9.75 -1.54
N GLU A 28 -28.48 -10.12 -2.71
CA GLU A 28 -27.24 -9.56 -3.28
C GLU A 28 -27.36 -8.04 -3.50
N GLN A 29 -28.47 -7.56 -4.08
CA GLN A 29 -28.74 -6.12 -4.23
C GLN A 29 -28.72 -5.37 -2.90
N ARG A 30 -29.41 -5.89 -1.87
CA ARG A 30 -29.41 -5.27 -0.53
C ARG A 30 -28.03 -5.23 0.10
N LYS A 31 -27.19 -6.23 -0.13
CA LYS A 31 -25.80 -6.24 0.37
C LYS A 31 -24.95 -5.18 -0.34
N GLN A 32 -25.15 -5.02 -1.66
CA GLN A 32 -24.49 -3.99 -2.45
C GLN A 32 -24.91 -2.57 -2.02
N GLU A 33 -26.22 -2.32 -1.85
CA GLU A 33 -26.78 -1.05 -1.37
C GLU A 33 -26.29 -0.70 0.05
N ALA A 34 -26.12 -1.69 0.92
CA ALA A 34 -25.57 -1.51 2.26
C ALA A 34 -24.04 -1.32 2.30
N GLY A 35 -23.36 -1.30 1.15
CA GLY A 35 -21.91 -1.14 1.07
C GLY A 35 -21.10 -2.31 1.63
N ILE A 36 -21.72 -3.48 1.84
CA ILE A 36 -21.04 -4.66 2.37
C ILE A 36 -20.23 -5.30 1.24
N LYS A 37 -18.93 -5.01 1.18
CA LYS A 37 -18.02 -5.68 0.24
C LYS A 37 -17.94 -7.17 0.60
N PRO A 38 -18.36 -8.09 -0.28
CA PRO A 38 -18.27 -9.53 -0.02
C PRO A 38 -16.79 -9.93 0.09
N LYS A 39 -16.46 -10.69 1.14
CA LYS A 39 -15.10 -11.25 1.28
C LYS A 39 -14.80 -12.16 0.08
N PRO A 40 -13.56 -12.17 -0.43
CA PRO A 40 -13.14 -13.14 -1.43
C PRO A 40 -13.38 -14.57 -0.91
N VAL A 41 -13.72 -15.49 -1.81
CA VAL A 41 -13.99 -16.89 -1.46
C VAL A 41 -12.77 -17.74 -1.80
N GLU A 42 -12.22 -18.44 -0.82
CA GLU A 42 -11.16 -19.43 -1.02
C GLU A 42 -11.69 -20.84 -0.80
N TYR A 43 -11.33 -21.76 -1.69
CA TYR A 43 -11.74 -23.15 -1.62
C TYR A 43 -10.63 -24.03 -1.07
N TYR A 44 -10.99 -24.94 -0.16
CA TYR A 44 -10.05 -25.87 0.45
C TYR A 44 -10.59 -27.30 0.38
N ALA A 45 -9.73 -28.25 0.04
CA ALA A 45 -10.05 -29.67 0.06
C ALA A 45 -8.90 -30.47 0.68
N VAL A 46 -9.23 -31.63 1.27
CA VAL A 46 -8.22 -32.60 1.73
C VAL A 46 -8.18 -33.75 0.74
N ARG A 47 -7.00 -34.04 0.20
CA ARG A 47 -6.77 -35.19 -0.69
C ARG A 47 -5.71 -36.11 -0.13
N GLN A 48 -5.84 -37.40 -0.42
CA GLN A 48 -4.81 -38.38 -0.11
C GLN A 48 -3.76 -38.38 -1.23
N THR A 49 -2.49 -38.30 -0.86
CA THR A 49 -1.35 -38.33 -1.77
C THR A 49 -0.87 -39.75 -2.03
N SER A 50 -0.05 -39.95 -3.07
CA SER A 50 0.46 -41.26 -3.49
C SER A 50 1.29 -41.98 -2.42
N ASP A 51 1.89 -41.23 -1.50
CA ASP A 51 2.61 -41.74 -0.32
C ASP A 51 1.70 -42.11 0.85
N ARG A 52 0.38 -42.22 0.61
CA ARG A 52 -0.69 -42.50 1.60
C ARG A 52 -0.85 -41.44 2.69
N LYS A 53 -0.20 -40.29 2.56
CA LYS A 53 -0.41 -39.14 3.45
C LYS A 53 -1.58 -38.30 2.96
N PHE A 54 -1.94 -37.29 3.73
CA PHE A 54 -2.95 -36.29 3.38
C PHE A 54 -2.28 -34.95 3.07
N ALA A 55 -2.93 -34.19 2.21
CA ALA A 55 -2.55 -32.83 1.87
C ALA A 55 -3.79 -31.95 1.80
N VAL A 56 -3.65 -30.71 2.26
CA VAL A 56 -4.66 -29.66 2.06
C VAL A 56 -4.33 -28.97 0.75
N ALA A 57 -5.27 -29.01 -0.19
CA ALA A 57 -5.20 -28.36 -1.49
C ALA A 57 -6.16 -27.16 -1.53
N THR A 58 -5.78 -26.14 -2.29
CA THR A 58 -6.55 -24.92 -2.52
C THR A 58 -6.33 -24.44 -3.96
N ILE A 59 -7.07 -23.42 -4.38
CA ILE A 59 -6.90 -22.79 -5.69
C ILE A 59 -6.01 -21.55 -5.49
N SER A 60 -4.84 -21.53 -6.09
CA SER A 60 -3.93 -20.37 -6.07
C SER A 60 -4.43 -19.26 -6.99
N ALA A 61 -3.79 -18.09 -6.92
CA ALA A 61 -4.17 -16.92 -7.71
C ALA A 61 -4.09 -17.11 -9.24
N ASP A 62 -3.31 -18.10 -9.69
CA ASP A 62 -3.27 -18.59 -11.09
C ASP A 62 -4.51 -19.39 -11.51
N GLY A 63 -5.43 -19.66 -10.58
CA GLY A 63 -6.62 -20.48 -10.83
C GLY A 63 -6.33 -21.98 -10.83
N LEU A 64 -5.11 -22.41 -10.49
CA LEU A 64 -4.72 -23.83 -10.46
C LEU A 64 -4.80 -24.41 -9.05
N VAL A 65 -5.01 -25.73 -8.97
CA VAL A 65 -5.02 -26.45 -7.70
C VAL A 65 -3.58 -26.63 -7.19
N THR A 66 -3.29 -25.99 -6.07
CA THR A 66 -1.99 -26.02 -5.40
C THR A 66 -2.11 -26.61 -4.00
N VAL A 67 -1.08 -27.34 -3.57
CA VAL A 67 -1.01 -27.87 -2.20
C VAL A 67 -0.60 -26.76 -1.25
N ALA A 68 -1.46 -26.40 -0.31
CA ALA A 68 -1.15 -25.40 0.73
C ALA A 68 -0.40 -26.02 1.92
N LYS A 69 -0.69 -27.30 2.24
CA LYS A 69 -0.01 -28.03 3.31
C LYS A 69 0.14 -29.50 2.94
N SER A 70 1.35 -30.03 3.03
CA SER A 70 1.70 -31.42 2.69
C SER A 70 2.12 -32.22 3.92
N GLY A 71 2.26 -33.55 3.74
CA GLY A 71 2.90 -34.41 4.74
C GLY A 71 2.06 -34.78 5.96
N ILE A 72 0.73 -34.65 5.89
CA ILE A 72 -0.17 -34.91 7.03
C ILE A 72 -0.38 -36.42 7.19
N ALA A 73 -0.12 -36.97 8.37
CA ALA A 73 -0.15 -38.43 8.55
C ALA A 73 -1.58 -38.95 8.77
N THR A 74 -2.42 -38.17 9.45
CA THR A 74 -3.75 -38.62 9.88
C THR A 74 -4.88 -37.71 9.42
N ILE A 75 -6.09 -38.26 9.30
CA ILE A 75 -7.31 -37.50 9.00
C ILE A 75 -7.59 -36.47 10.11
N ALA A 76 -7.27 -36.80 11.37
CA ALA A 76 -7.43 -35.89 12.49
C ALA A 76 -6.54 -34.65 12.37
N GLU A 77 -5.27 -34.84 12.00
CA GLU A 77 -4.35 -33.73 11.70
C GLU A 77 -4.81 -32.92 10.48
N ALA A 78 -5.38 -33.57 9.47
CA ALA A 78 -5.90 -32.87 8.29
C ALA A 78 -7.10 -31.97 8.64
N LYS A 79 -8.03 -32.47 9.48
CA LYS A 79 -9.13 -31.66 10.03
C LYS A 79 -8.61 -30.49 10.87
N LYS A 80 -7.60 -30.74 11.71
CA LYS A 80 -6.97 -29.68 12.52
C LYS A 80 -6.34 -28.62 11.62
N ALA A 81 -5.59 -29.02 10.59
CA ALA A 81 -4.98 -28.11 9.64
C ALA A 81 -6.01 -27.23 8.91
N LEU A 82 -7.15 -27.80 8.48
CA LEU A 82 -8.24 -27.01 7.88
C LEU A 82 -8.83 -26.01 8.87
N LEU A 83 -9.05 -26.42 10.12
CA LEU A 83 -9.58 -25.53 11.17
C LEU A 83 -8.62 -24.40 11.51
N ASP A 84 -7.32 -24.68 11.53
CA ASP A 84 -6.28 -23.66 11.77
C ASP A 84 -6.27 -22.63 10.64
N ILE A 85 -6.33 -23.08 9.38
CA ILE A 85 -6.47 -22.19 8.21
C ILE A 85 -7.75 -21.35 8.32
N TYR A 86 -8.90 -21.95 8.63
CA TYR A 86 -10.16 -21.23 8.81
C TYR A 86 -10.06 -20.13 9.86
N LYS A 87 -9.51 -20.45 11.04
CA LYS A 87 -9.36 -19.50 12.14
C LYS A 87 -8.44 -18.34 11.77
N SER A 88 -7.35 -18.61 11.06
CA SER A 88 -6.43 -17.57 10.61
C SER A 88 -7.05 -16.64 9.57
N LYS A 89 -7.97 -17.14 8.74
CA LYS A 89 -8.50 -16.41 7.58
C LYS A 89 -9.93 -15.91 7.69
N GLN A 90 -10.70 -16.30 8.71
CA GLN A 90 -12.12 -15.95 8.85
C GLN A 90 -12.41 -14.43 8.84
N SER A 91 -11.45 -13.61 9.29
CA SER A 91 -11.54 -12.15 9.26
C SER A 91 -11.45 -11.58 7.85
N THR A 92 -10.66 -12.21 6.98
CA THR A 92 -10.23 -11.65 5.69
C THR A 92 -10.94 -12.32 4.51
N VAL A 93 -11.17 -13.63 4.58
CA VAL A 93 -11.63 -14.46 3.45
C VAL A 93 -12.77 -15.37 3.89
N LYS A 94 -13.72 -15.64 2.98
CA LYS A 94 -14.71 -16.70 3.16
C LYS A 94 -14.11 -18.04 2.74
N CYS A 95 -13.76 -18.89 3.70
CA CYS A 95 -13.25 -20.23 3.44
C CYS A 95 -14.40 -21.21 3.15
N GLU A 96 -14.37 -21.90 2.02
CA GLU A 96 -15.31 -22.96 1.65
C GLU A 96 -14.60 -24.32 1.55
N PHE A 97 -15.04 -25.27 2.37
CA PHE A 97 -14.52 -26.63 2.34
C PHE A 97 -15.31 -27.48 1.34
N VAL A 98 -14.62 -28.01 0.34
CA VAL A 98 -15.22 -28.76 -0.76
C VAL A 98 -14.59 -30.13 -0.92
N HIS A 99 -15.26 -31.01 -1.65
CA HIS A 99 -14.69 -32.29 -2.06
C HIS A 99 -13.54 -32.06 -3.06
N PRO A 100 -12.47 -32.88 -3.07
CA PRO A 100 -11.35 -32.72 -4.01
C PRO A 100 -11.77 -32.62 -5.48
N GLN A 101 -12.73 -33.42 -5.91
CA GLN A 101 -13.26 -33.37 -7.28
C GLN A 101 -13.92 -32.01 -7.60
N THR A 102 -14.68 -31.47 -6.66
CA THR A 102 -15.32 -30.15 -6.81
C THR A 102 -14.29 -29.02 -6.84
N LEU A 103 -13.15 -29.20 -6.15
CA LEU A 103 -12.03 -28.25 -6.23
C LEU A 103 -11.44 -28.25 -7.64
N ASP A 104 -11.23 -29.42 -8.23
CA ASP A 104 -10.70 -29.57 -9.59
C ASP A 104 -11.69 -28.99 -10.62
N GLU A 105 -13.00 -29.27 -10.48
CA GLU A 105 -14.06 -28.70 -11.32
C GLU A 105 -14.07 -27.16 -11.27
N LYS A 106 -14.01 -26.57 -10.07
CA LYS A 106 -13.93 -25.11 -9.89
C LYS A 106 -12.66 -24.52 -10.51
N SER A 107 -11.52 -25.19 -10.38
CA SER A 107 -10.28 -24.75 -11.02
C SER A 107 -10.41 -24.76 -12.56
N ALA A 108 -11.06 -25.78 -13.12
CA ALA A 108 -11.31 -25.89 -14.55
C ALA A 108 -12.30 -24.82 -15.05
N GLU A 109 -13.31 -24.47 -14.25
CA GLU A 109 -14.21 -23.36 -14.55
C GLU A 109 -13.48 -22.02 -14.57
N ILE A 110 -12.62 -21.75 -13.59
CA ILE A 110 -11.78 -20.54 -13.55
C ILE A 110 -10.90 -20.48 -14.79
N TYR A 111 -10.23 -21.58 -15.13
CA TYR A 111 -9.40 -21.66 -16.32
C TYR A 111 -10.18 -21.41 -17.62
N ARG A 112 -11.41 -21.95 -17.75
CA ARG A 112 -12.27 -21.71 -18.92
C ARG A 112 -12.71 -20.25 -19.05
N SER A 113 -12.82 -19.55 -17.93
CA SER A 113 -13.22 -18.13 -17.90
C SER A 113 -12.08 -17.16 -18.16
N GLN A 114 -10.82 -17.61 -18.05
CA GLN A 114 -9.63 -16.81 -18.33
C GLN A 114 -9.34 -16.73 -19.84
N THR A 115 -8.71 -15.63 -20.27
CA THR A 115 -8.31 -15.39 -21.66
C THR A 115 -7.28 -16.44 -22.09
N LYS A 116 -7.49 -17.09 -23.24
CA LYS A 116 -6.71 -18.26 -23.72
C LYS A 116 -5.31 -17.95 -24.27
N GLU A 117 -4.83 -16.71 -24.17
CA GLU A 117 -3.49 -16.39 -24.67
C GLU A 117 -2.44 -16.97 -23.72
N LEU A 118 -1.58 -17.85 -24.26
CA LEU A 118 -0.45 -18.41 -23.51
C LEU A 118 0.58 -17.29 -23.29
N PRO A 119 0.77 -16.82 -22.05
CA PRO A 119 1.67 -15.71 -21.79
C PRO A 119 3.12 -16.12 -22.06
N ALA A 120 3.97 -15.14 -22.41
CA ALA A 120 5.40 -15.40 -22.61
C ALA A 120 6.09 -15.89 -21.31
N ILE A 121 5.55 -15.50 -20.15
CA ILE A 121 6.01 -15.90 -18.83
C ILE A 121 4.80 -16.29 -17.98
N THR A 122 4.88 -17.42 -17.29
CA THR A 122 3.89 -17.84 -16.29
C THR A 122 4.57 -18.15 -14.96
N TYR A 123 3.81 -18.10 -13.87
CA TYR A 123 4.33 -18.30 -12.52
C TYR A 123 3.56 -19.41 -11.82
N ARG A 124 4.25 -20.28 -11.09
CA ARG A 124 3.62 -21.38 -10.37
C ARG A 124 4.23 -21.60 -9.01
N ILE A 125 3.38 -21.85 -8.03
CA ILE A 125 3.80 -22.22 -6.67
C ILE A 125 4.05 -23.72 -6.63
N THR A 126 5.20 -24.12 -6.10
CA THR A 126 5.55 -25.52 -5.87
C THR A 126 6.04 -25.70 -4.45
N THR A 127 5.93 -26.93 -3.93
CA THR A 127 6.51 -27.26 -2.63
C THR A 127 8.02 -27.22 -2.72
N ASN A 128 8.69 -26.67 -1.69
CA ASN A 128 10.14 -26.58 -1.69
C ASN A 128 10.77 -27.99 -1.75
N PRO A 129 11.62 -28.29 -2.75
CA PRO A 129 12.31 -29.58 -2.83
C PRO A 129 13.33 -29.78 -1.71
N ASP A 130 13.87 -28.70 -1.12
CA ASP A 130 14.81 -28.78 -0.02
C ASP A 130 14.08 -28.95 1.33
N LYS A 131 14.09 -30.20 1.83
CA LYS A 131 13.48 -30.57 3.11
C LYS A 131 14.21 -29.99 4.34
N LYS A 132 15.40 -29.42 4.18
CA LYS A 132 16.17 -28.80 5.27
C LYS A 132 15.91 -27.31 5.42
N SER A 133 15.30 -26.68 4.42
CA SER A 133 14.96 -25.26 4.46
C SER A 133 13.77 -25.01 5.40
N PRO A 134 13.73 -23.88 6.13
CA PRO A 134 12.52 -23.45 6.83
C PRO A 134 11.37 -23.09 5.87
N ASP A 135 11.67 -22.80 4.60
CA ASP A 135 10.68 -22.38 3.61
C ASP A 135 9.90 -23.57 3.06
N SER A 136 8.57 -23.53 3.15
CA SER A 136 7.70 -24.63 2.72
C SER A 136 7.39 -24.64 1.22
N HIS A 137 7.37 -23.47 0.59
CA HIS A 137 6.96 -23.25 -0.81
C HIS A 137 7.92 -22.32 -1.54
N ILE A 138 7.97 -22.48 -2.87
CA ILE A 138 8.70 -21.62 -3.78
C ILE A 138 7.77 -21.17 -4.91
N LEU A 139 7.89 -19.90 -5.31
CA LEU A 139 7.25 -19.34 -6.49
C LEU A 139 8.25 -19.37 -7.65
N GLN A 140 7.94 -20.14 -8.68
CA GLN A 140 8.83 -20.39 -9.81
C GLN A 140 8.31 -19.69 -11.07
N GLU A 141 9.21 -19.06 -11.81
CA GLU A 141 8.97 -18.50 -13.13
C GLU A 141 9.13 -19.60 -14.20
N TYR A 142 8.28 -19.54 -15.23
CA TYR A 142 8.27 -20.45 -16.37
C TYR A 142 8.23 -19.61 -17.65
N VAL A 143 9.24 -19.75 -18.49
CA VAL A 143 9.40 -18.95 -19.72
C VAL A 143 8.99 -19.78 -20.93
N LYS A 144 8.18 -19.19 -21.80
CA LYS A 144 7.68 -19.85 -23.01
C LYS A 144 8.81 -20.00 -24.04
N ASN A 145 9.00 -21.23 -24.51
CA ASN A 145 9.92 -21.58 -25.59
C ASN A 145 9.29 -21.33 -26.96
N SER A 146 10.10 -21.43 -28.02
CA SER A 146 9.63 -21.43 -29.41
C SER A 146 8.59 -22.52 -29.71
N ASP A 147 8.65 -23.62 -28.96
CA ASP A 147 7.85 -24.83 -29.18
C ASP A 147 6.55 -24.84 -28.37
N ASP A 148 6.07 -23.67 -27.92
CA ASP A 148 4.88 -23.48 -27.05
C ASP A 148 4.95 -24.24 -25.70
N THR A 149 6.11 -24.80 -25.34
CA THR A 149 6.40 -25.38 -24.02
C THR A 149 6.98 -24.33 -23.08
N TYR A 150 7.05 -24.63 -21.78
CA TYR A 150 7.67 -23.73 -20.80
C TYR A 150 8.92 -24.35 -20.19
N ALA A 151 10.01 -23.58 -20.15
CA ALA A 151 11.22 -23.91 -19.42
C ALA A 151 11.18 -23.34 -18.00
N VAL A 152 11.78 -24.06 -17.05
CA VAL A 152 11.94 -23.57 -15.67
C VAL A 152 12.90 -22.38 -15.68
N GLY A 153 12.41 -21.21 -15.28
CA GLY A 153 13.17 -19.97 -15.15
C GLY A 153 13.70 -19.78 -13.73
N ARG A 154 13.70 -18.54 -13.24
CA ARG A 154 14.20 -18.18 -11.90
C ARG A 154 13.18 -18.42 -10.79
N VAL A 155 13.67 -18.51 -9.56
CA VAL A 155 12.81 -18.54 -8.34
C VAL A 155 12.51 -17.09 -7.96
N ILE A 156 11.22 -16.73 -7.90
CA ILE A 156 10.75 -15.37 -7.63
C ILE A 156 10.53 -15.12 -6.14
N ALA A 157 10.11 -16.14 -5.39
CA ALA A 157 9.92 -16.04 -3.95
C ALA A 157 10.10 -17.40 -3.27
N LYS A 158 10.47 -17.38 -1.99
CA LYS A 158 10.54 -18.55 -1.10
C LYS A 158 9.88 -18.20 0.23
N GLY A 159 9.21 -19.16 0.85
CA GLY A 159 8.59 -19.00 2.16
C GLY A 159 7.35 -19.84 2.33
N ASP A 160 6.35 -19.32 3.05
CA ASP A 160 5.07 -19.99 3.20
C ASP A 160 4.19 -19.86 1.97
N TYR A 161 3.22 -20.79 1.86
CA TYR A 161 2.24 -20.79 0.76
C TYR A 161 1.58 -19.42 0.59
N GLU A 162 1.22 -18.76 1.68
CA GLU A 162 0.53 -17.47 1.67
C GLU A 162 1.40 -16.35 1.10
N LYS A 163 2.67 -16.27 1.52
CA LYS A 163 3.64 -15.32 0.98
C LYS A 163 3.80 -15.51 -0.52
N CYS A 164 3.95 -16.76 -0.96
CA CYS A 164 4.06 -17.09 -2.37
C CYS A 164 2.77 -16.78 -3.15
N ASN A 165 1.59 -17.00 -2.56
CA ASN A 165 0.30 -16.75 -3.21
C ASN A 165 -0.04 -15.28 -3.31
N ILE A 166 0.32 -14.46 -2.31
CA ILE A 166 0.23 -13.00 -2.39
C ILE A 166 1.12 -12.50 -3.52
N ARG A 167 2.39 -12.95 -3.56
CA ARG A 167 3.33 -12.58 -4.64
C ARG A 167 2.82 -13.00 -6.02
N LEU A 168 2.28 -14.22 -6.14
CA LEU A 168 1.67 -14.71 -7.38
C LEU A 168 0.47 -13.85 -7.80
N ALA A 169 -0.43 -13.53 -6.88
CA ALA A 169 -1.59 -12.69 -7.16
C ALA A 169 -1.17 -11.32 -7.70
N SER A 170 -0.17 -10.71 -7.08
CA SER A 170 0.37 -9.43 -7.51
C SER A 170 1.08 -9.50 -8.87
N LEU A 171 1.68 -10.63 -9.25
CA LEU A 171 2.30 -10.80 -10.57
C LEU A 171 1.28 -11.00 -11.69
N ILE A 172 0.20 -11.73 -11.41
CA ILE A 172 -0.86 -12.02 -12.38
C ILE A 172 -1.74 -10.79 -12.59
N ASN A 173 -2.13 -10.16 -11.48
CA ASN A 173 -2.94 -8.96 -11.44
C ASN A 173 -2.21 -7.94 -10.58
N PRO A 174 -1.27 -7.16 -11.16
CA PRO A 174 -0.67 -6.06 -10.42
C PRO A 174 -1.79 -5.16 -9.90
N PRO A 175 -1.74 -4.76 -8.61
CA PRO A 175 -2.75 -3.85 -8.10
C PRO A 175 -2.76 -2.61 -8.99
N LYS A 176 -3.93 -2.26 -9.51
CA LYS A 176 -4.16 -0.97 -10.17
C LYS A 176 -4.10 0.10 -9.10
N ILE A 177 -2.89 0.48 -8.78
CA ILE A 177 -2.61 1.62 -7.93
C ILE A 177 -2.50 2.79 -8.88
N GLU A 178 -3.52 3.64 -8.90
CA GLU A 178 -3.48 4.89 -9.63
C GLU A 178 -2.34 5.75 -9.08
N ALA A 179 -1.61 6.42 -9.98
CA ALA A 179 -0.52 7.30 -9.57
C ALA A 179 -1.04 8.31 -8.53
N PRO A 180 -0.26 8.65 -7.49
CA PRO A 180 -0.71 9.62 -6.50
C PRO A 180 -1.02 10.93 -7.22
N ALA A 181 -2.30 11.31 -7.22
CA ALA A 181 -2.73 12.59 -7.76
C ALA A 181 -2.03 13.68 -6.94
N LYS A 182 -1.24 14.53 -7.61
CA LYS A 182 -0.62 15.66 -6.94
C LYS A 182 -1.72 16.67 -6.63
N THR A 183 -1.93 16.97 -5.36
CA THR A 183 -2.92 17.93 -4.92
C THR A 183 -2.27 19.22 -4.42
N PHE A 184 -3.01 20.31 -4.49
CA PHE A 184 -2.71 21.54 -3.79
C PHE A 184 -3.78 21.81 -2.74
N GLU A 185 -3.39 22.50 -1.67
CA GLU A 185 -4.29 22.83 -0.58
C GLU A 185 -4.24 24.34 -0.31
N ILE A 186 -5.38 24.89 0.13
CA ILE A 186 -5.46 26.29 0.58
C ILE A 186 -5.82 26.31 2.05
N TYR A 187 -5.00 27.03 2.82
CA TYR A 187 -5.16 27.27 4.24
C TYR A 187 -5.42 28.75 4.48
N GLN A 188 -6.42 29.05 5.30
CA GLN A 188 -6.74 30.41 5.69
C GLN A 188 -6.66 30.56 7.20
N ILE A 189 -6.17 31.72 7.63
CA ILE A 189 -6.02 32.01 9.05
C ILE A 189 -7.39 32.11 9.72
N ARG A 190 -7.55 31.44 10.87
CA ARG A 190 -8.81 31.38 11.60
C ARG A 190 -9.26 32.76 12.03
N ARG A 191 -10.56 33.04 11.97
CA ARG A 191 -11.13 34.32 12.37
C ARG A 191 -11.47 34.41 13.87
N VAL A 192 -10.52 34.11 14.74
CA VAL A 192 -10.63 34.20 16.22
C VAL A 192 -9.81 35.35 16.82
N ASP A 193 -10.19 35.89 17.98
CA ASP A 193 -9.55 37.09 18.57
C ASP A 193 -8.02 36.98 18.71
N GLU A 194 -7.50 35.77 18.97
CA GLU A 194 -6.06 35.47 19.09
C GLU A 194 -5.26 35.74 17.81
N THR A 195 -5.89 35.64 16.63
CA THR A 195 -5.20 35.86 15.34
C THR A 195 -5.39 37.27 14.81
N ARG A 196 -6.10 38.15 15.52
CA ARG A 196 -6.49 39.46 15.01
C ARG A 196 -5.31 40.31 14.56
N ASP A 197 -4.22 40.28 15.31
CA ASP A 197 -3.05 41.14 15.09
C ASP A 197 -2.09 40.61 14.00
N VAL A 198 -2.33 39.40 13.50
CA VAL A 198 -1.50 38.74 12.46
C VAL A 198 -2.21 38.59 11.12
N ARG A 199 -3.50 38.93 11.05
CA ARG A 199 -4.28 38.86 9.81
C ARG A 199 -3.85 39.96 8.84
N PHE A 200 -3.71 39.60 7.57
CA PHE A 200 -3.32 40.52 6.49
C PHE A 200 -1.97 41.20 6.72
N GLU A 201 -1.14 40.68 7.62
CA GLU A 201 0.18 41.24 7.88
C GLU A 201 1.21 40.68 6.89
N PRO A 202 2.05 41.52 6.26
CA PRO A 202 3.13 41.03 5.42
C PRO A 202 4.11 40.16 6.21
N TYR A 203 4.74 39.20 5.54
CA TYR A 203 5.61 38.22 6.21
C TYR A 203 6.77 38.89 6.98
N GLU A 204 7.34 39.97 6.43
CA GLU A 204 8.41 40.74 7.10
C GLU A 204 7.97 41.37 8.41
N ARG A 205 6.71 41.81 8.53
CA ARG A 205 6.22 42.42 9.78
C ARG A 205 5.99 41.36 10.85
N LEU A 206 5.48 40.19 10.47
CA LEU A 206 5.36 39.04 11.38
C LEU A 206 6.73 38.70 11.99
N LEU A 207 7.77 38.60 11.16
CA LEU A 207 9.13 38.33 11.63
C LEU A 207 9.67 39.43 12.58
N LYS A 208 9.42 40.71 12.27
CA LYS A 208 9.82 41.84 13.14
C LYS A 208 9.11 41.82 14.49
N ALA A 209 7.88 41.30 14.54
CA ALA A 209 7.12 41.09 15.77
C ALA A 209 7.51 39.80 16.51
N GLY A 210 8.42 38.98 15.96
CA GLY A 210 8.79 37.68 16.52
C GLY A 210 7.72 36.60 16.34
N LEU A 211 6.78 36.81 15.42
CA LEU A 211 5.68 35.90 15.10
C LEU A 211 5.97 35.15 13.79
N LYS A 212 5.43 33.94 13.67
CA LYS A 212 5.49 33.14 12.45
C LYS A 212 4.13 32.49 12.19
N PRO A 213 3.76 32.22 10.92
CA PRO A 213 2.58 31.43 10.61
C PRO A 213 2.65 30.06 11.30
N ASP A 214 1.65 29.73 12.10
CA ASP A 214 1.53 28.43 12.78
C ASP A 214 0.35 27.66 12.21
N PHE A 215 0.59 26.44 11.70
CA PHE A 215 -0.43 25.57 11.12
C PHE A 215 -1.68 25.43 11.98
N LYS A 216 -1.54 25.40 13.31
CA LYS A 216 -2.67 25.27 14.23
C LYS A 216 -3.64 26.43 14.16
N THR A 217 -3.18 27.61 13.73
CA THR A 217 -3.98 28.83 13.59
C THR A 217 -4.70 28.93 12.26
N TYR A 218 -4.51 27.96 11.36
CA TYR A 218 -5.11 27.91 10.03
C TYR A 218 -6.11 26.76 9.90
N ASP A 219 -7.13 26.96 9.08
CA ASP A 219 -8.04 25.90 8.66
C ASP A 219 -7.82 25.58 7.18
N LYS A 220 -7.87 24.28 6.83
CA LYS A 220 -7.87 23.85 5.42
C LYS A 220 -9.21 24.18 4.78
N MET A 221 -9.21 25.11 3.82
CA MET A 221 -10.40 25.60 3.13
C MET A 221 -10.66 24.90 1.79
N TYR A 222 -9.60 24.37 1.18
CA TYR A 222 -9.68 23.73 -0.13
C TYR A 222 -8.60 22.67 -0.33
N GLU A 223 -8.91 21.66 -1.12
CA GLU A 223 -7.99 20.64 -1.62
C GLU A 223 -8.48 20.20 -2.99
N ALA A 224 -7.59 20.26 -4.00
CA ALA A 224 -7.89 19.81 -5.35
C ALA A 224 -6.62 19.35 -6.09
N ASP A 225 -6.80 18.72 -7.24
CA ASP A 225 -5.70 18.27 -8.10
C ASP A 225 -4.94 19.47 -8.69
N VAL A 226 -3.61 19.40 -8.71
CA VAL A 226 -2.71 20.43 -9.24
C VAL A 226 -2.95 20.70 -10.74
N SER A 227 -3.56 19.78 -11.48
CA SER A 227 -3.98 19.97 -12.87
C SER A 227 -5.02 21.08 -13.07
N MET A 228 -5.71 21.49 -12.01
CA MET A 228 -6.56 22.69 -12.02
C MET A 228 -5.73 23.97 -12.22
N LEU A 229 -4.46 23.96 -11.80
CA LEU A 229 -3.57 25.11 -11.89
C LEU A 229 -2.82 25.09 -13.22
N SER A 230 -2.85 26.21 -13.92
CA SER A 230 -2.02 26.44 -15.09
C SER A 230 -0.58 26.77 -14.71
N GLY A 231 0.38 26.40 -15.56
CA GLY A 231 1.80 26.69 -15.34
C GLY A 231 2.67 25.46 -15.18
N LYS A 232 3.93 25.60 -15.59
CA LYS A 232 4.96 24.54 -15.50
C LYS A 232 5.80 24.72 -14.25
N SER A 233 6.12 25.97 -13.91
CA SER A 233 6.88 26.28 -12.69
C SER A 233 5.97 26.42 -11.48
N THR A 234 6.53 26.21 -10.29
CA THR A 234 5.82 26.44 -9.03
C THR A 234 5.29 27.87 -8.92
N GLY A 235 6.07 28.86 -9.37
CA GLY A 235 5.65 30.27 -9.39
C GLY A 235 4.41 30.49 -10.25
N GLU A 236 4.41 29.98 -11.49
CA GLU A 236 3.25 30.10 -12.38
C GLU A 236 2.00 29.42 -11.80
N LYS A 237 2.15 28.25 -11.15
CA LYS A 237 1.04 27.56 -10.50
C LYS A 237 0.48 28.34 -9.32
N LEU A 238 1.33 29.00 -8.53
CA LEU A 238 0.91 29.85 -7.43
C LEU A 238 0.15 31.09 -7.93
N GLU A 239 0.65 31.73 -9.00
CA GLU A 239 -0.06 32.84 -9.65
C GLU A 239 -1.39 32.38 -10.26
N SER A 240 -1.44 31.18 -10.84
CA SER A 240 -2.67 30.57 -11.35
C SER A 240 -3.68 30.33 -10.22
N ALA A 241 -3.24 29.80 -9.07
CA ALA A 241 -4.08 29.66 -7.90
C ALA A 241 -4.59 31.03 -7.41
N PHE A 242 -3.73 32.05 -7.38
CA PHE A 242 -4.15 33.41 -7.03
C PHE A 242 -5.23 33.93 -7.97
N TYR A 243 -5.09 33.70 -9.27
CA TYR A 243 -6.09 34.12 -10.26
C TYR A 243 -7.42 33.37 -10.08
N ILE A 244 -7.40 32.04 -10.04
CA ILE A 244 -8.60 31.19 -9.94
C ILE A 244 -9.40 31.53 -8.68
N PHE A 245 -8.75 31.56 -7.51
CA PHE A 245 -9.48 31.76 -6.25
C PHE A 245 -9.91 33.21 -5.98
N ASN A 246 -9.51 34.15 -6.84
CA ASN A 246 -9.95 35.55 -6.78
C ASN A 246 -10.90 35.95 -7.92
N GLN A 247 -10.71 35.45 -9.14
CA GLN A 247 -11.47 35.83 -10.33
C GLN A 247 -12.46 34.75 -10.77
N GLU A 248 -12.05 33.48 -10.74
CA GLU A 248 -12.82 32.33 -11.23
C GLU A 248 -13.11 31.35 -10.08
N ARG A 249 -13.65 31.91 -8.99
CA ARG A 249 -13.77 31.19 -7.71
C ARG A 249 -14.58 29.89 -7.88
N PRO A 250 -14.03 28.73 -7.49
CA PRO A 250 -14.75 27.46 -7.55
C PRO A 250 -16.00 27.45 -6.66
N GLU A 251 -17.07 26.79 -7.11
CA GLU A 251 -18.36 26.74 -6.38
C GLU A 251 -18.25 26.05 -5.02
N ASP A 252 -17.37 25.06 -4.91
CA ASP A 252 -17.13 24.27 -3.71
C ASP A 252 -16.11 24.92 -2.75
N PHE A 253 -15.51 26.05 -3.13
CA PHE A 253 -14.57 26.77 -2.28
C PHE A 253 -15.30 27.52 -1.15
N LYS A 254 -15.04 27.11 0.09
CA LYS A 254 -15.70 27.63 1.31
C LYS A 254 -14.95 28.78 1.99
N GLY A 255 -13.72 29.07 1.57
CA GLY A 255 -12.89 30.15 2.12
C GLY A 255 -13.31 31.54 1.65
N HIS A 256 -12.53 32.56 2.02
CA HIS A 256 -12.59 33.87 1.38
C HIS A 256 -11.63 33.95 0.18
N SER A 257 -11.71 35.02 -0.61
CA SER A 257 -10.73 35.35 -1.65
C SER A 257 -9.30 35.23 -1.12
N LEU A 258 -8.40 34.70 -1.95
CA LEU A 258 -7.01 34.45 -1.58
C LEU A 258 -6.28 35.79 -1.37
N SER A 259 -5.69 35.97 -0.20
CA SER A 259 -5.22 37.28 0.29
C SER A 259 -3.97 37.16 1.15
N VAL A 260 -3.35 38.31 1.47
CA VAL A 260 -2.20 38.36 2.39
C VAL A 260 -2.55 37.63 3.68
N SER A 261 -1.63 36.81 4.20
CA SER A 261 -1.80 35.89 5.33
C SER A 261 -2.37 34.51 5.04
N ASP A 262 -2.87 34.25 3.83
CA ASP A 262 -3.25 32.90 3.43
C ASP A 262 -2.01 32.06 3.06
N VAL A 263 -2.17 30.74 3.08
CA VAL A 263 -1.10 29.79 2.73
C VAL A 263 -1.59 28.81 1.68
N VAL A 264 -0.83 28.68 0.60
CA VAL A 264 -1.05 27.67 -0.44
C VAL A 264 0.00 26.58 -0.28
N VAL A 265 -0.40 25.32 -0.18
CA VAL A 265 0.52 24.18 -0.14
C VAL A 265 0.54 23.52 -1.51
N LEU A 266 1.72 23.44 -2.11
CA LEU A 266 1.98 22.70 -3.35
C LEU A 266 3.16 21.74 -3.13
N ASP A 267 2.99 20.47 -3.52
CA ASP A 267 4.04 19.45 -3.43
C ASP A 267 4.72 19.42 -2.04
N ASP A 268 3.91 19.35 -0.98
CA ASP A 268 4.31 19.40 0.45
C ASP A 268 5.06 20.67 0.89
N THR A 269 5.13 21.70 0.04
CA THR A 269 5.75 22.99 0.36
C THR A 269 4.69 24.05 0.57
N ALA A 270 4.74 24.73 1.71
CA ALA A 270 3.82 25.80 2.04
C ALA A 270 4.34 27.16 1.53
N TYR A 271 3.47 27.93 0.90
CA TYR A 271 3.74 29.26 0.36
C TYR A 271 2.78 30.27 0.99
N TYR A 272 3.35 31.21 1.73
CA TYR A 272 2.62 32.35 2.28
C TYR A 272 2.30 33.36 1.19
N VAL A 273 1.04 33.78 1.11
CA VAL A 273 0.62 34.89 0.25
C VAL A 273 1.06 36.18 0.92
N ASP A 274 2.01 36.89 0.32
CA ASP A 274 2.56 38.12 0.85
C ASP A 274 2.01 39.34 0.08
N SER A 275 2.36 40.55 0.50
CA SER A 275 1.95 41.78 -0.21
C SER A 275 2.42 41.82 -1.67
N VAL A 276 3.52 41.12 -1.98
CA VAL A 276 4.05 40.97 -3.34
C VAL A 276 4.47 39.52 -3.54
N GLY A 277 3.64 38.76 -4.24
CA GLY A 277 3.91 37.36 -4.59
C GLY A 277 3.84 36.41 -3.40
N PHE A 278 4.66 35.35 -3.45
CA PHE A 278 4.60 34.22 -2.53
C PHE A 278 5.93 33.99 -1.83
N LYS A 279 5.87 33.68 -0.53
CA LYS A 279 7.05 33.35 0.27
C LYS A 279 7.02 31.89 0.74
N PRO A 280 8.03 31.06 0.42
CA PRO A 280 8.09 29.70 0.95
C PRO A 280 8.27 29.71 2.47
N LEU A 281 7.45 28.94 3.17
CA LEU A 281 7.52 28.74 4.61
C LEU A 281 8.29 27.46 4.91
N LYS A 282 9.27 27.56 5.82
CA LYS A 282 9.93 26.39 6.40
C LYS A 282 9.11 25.91 7.60
N ASP A 283 8.89 24.60 7.68
CA ASP A 283 8.29 23.94 8.85
C ASP A 283 6.87 24.42 9.20
N PHE A 284 6.10 24.88 8.21
CA PHE A 284 4.69 25.19 8.42
C PHE A 284 3.89 23.92 8.73
N ILE A 285 4.00 22.89 7.88
CA ILE A 285 3.31 21.62 8.07
C ILE A 285 3.99 20.84 9.21
N PRO A 286 3.28 20.42 10.27
CA PRO A 286 3.82 19.58 11.33
C PRO A 286 4.46 18.29 10.79
N LEU A 287 5.54 17.84 11.44
CA LEU A 287 6.30 16.66 11.00
C LEU A 287 5.40 15.42 10.93
N GLU A 288 4.48 15.24 11.89
CA GLU A 288 3.55 14.12 11.95
C GLU A 288 2.62 14.08 10.73
N ILE A 289 2.19 15.26 10.26
CA ILE A 289 1.34 15.36 9.06
C ILE A 289 2.16 15.06 7.80
N GLN A 290 3.41 15.55 7.73
CA GLN A 290 4.30 15.22 6.60
C GLN A 290 4.60 13.71 6.55
N GLN A 291 4.84 13.08 7.70
CA GLN A 291 5.03 11.63 7.81
C GLN A 291 3.77 10.89 7.34
N SER A 292 2.58 11.26 7.82
CA SER A 292 1.31 10.64 7.38
C SER A 292 1.13 10.71 5.87
N ARG A 293 1.26 11.90 5.27
CA ARG A 293 1.11 12.09 3.81
C ARG A 293 2.11 11.28 3.01
N PHE A 294 3.35 11.23 3.49
CA PHE A 294 4.39 10.43 2.86
C PHE A 294 4.03 8.95 2.89
N LEU A 295 3.63 8.42 4.05
CA LEU A 295 3.25 7.01 4.19
C LEU A 295 2.00 6.64 3.37
N ASP A 296 1.00 7.53 3.30
CA ASP A 296 -0.23 7.32 2.53
C ASP A 296 0.02 7.19 1.02
N THR A 297 1.10 7.81 0.52
CA THR A 297 1.50 7.84 -0.89
C THR A 297 2.72 6.98 -1.23
N LEU A 298 3.38 6.41 -0.22
CA LEU A 298 4.65 5.69 -0.36
C LEU A 298 4.50 4.42 -1.23
N PRO A 299 3.54 3.50 -0.98
CA PRO A 299 3.39 2.30 -1.81
C PRO A 299 3.16 2.63 -3.29
N GLN A 300 2.36 3.65 -3.57
CA GLN A 300 2.02 4.09 -4.93
C GLN A 300 3.24 4.69 -5.62
N THR A 301 4.00 5.51 -4.90
CA THR A 301 5.24 6.12 -5.40
C THR A 301 6.26 5.02 -5.73
N LEU A 302 6.51 4.09 -4.82
CA LEU A 302 7.45 2.98 -5.01
C LEU A 302 7.06 2.09 -6.20
N GLN A 303 5.76 1.86 -6.43
CA GLN A 303 5.31 1.07 -7.58
C GLN A 303 5.65 1.75 -8.90
N GLY A 304 5.43 3.07 -9.00
CA GLY A 304 5.71 3.85 -10.21
C GLY A 304 7.20 3.96 -10.56
N ILE A 305 8.08 3.80 -9.57
CA ILE A 305 9.53 4.04 -9.71
C ILE A 305 10.38 2.80 -9.44
N SER A 306 9.77 1.61 -9.35
CA SER A 306 10.46 0.37 -8.93
C SER A 306 11.72 0.03 -9.74
N ASP A 307 11.80 0.45 -11.00
CA ASP A 307 12.96 0.25 -11.89
C ASP A 307 13.89 1.48 -11.98
N ASN A 308 13.60 2.58 -11.28
CA ASN A 308 14.35 3.83 -11.34
C ASN A 308 15.12 4.11 -10.04
N VAL A 309 16.40 3.73 -10.04
CA VAL A 309 17.29 3.85 -8.87
C VAL A 309 17.42 5.29 -8.36
N ALA A 310 17.46 6.29 -9.25
CA ALA A 310 17.61 7.69 -8.86
C ALA A 310 16.38 8.23 -8.13
N GLU A 311 15.19 7.81 -8.55
CA GLU A 311 13.93 8.18 -7.88
C GLU A 311 13.75 7.42 -6.56
N LEU A 312 14.18 6.16 -6.49
CA LEU A 312 14.21 5.39 -5.25
C LEU A 312 15.14 6.01 -4.21
N GLU A 313 16.29 6.52 -4.64
CA GLU A 313 17.20 7.27 -3.76
C GLU A 313 16.54 8.57 -3.26
N ALA A 314 15.84 9.31 -4.11
CA ALA A 314 15.13 10.51 -3.70
C ALA A 314 14.01 10.22 -2.67
N VAL A 315 13.30 9.09 -2.81
CA VAL A 315 12.31 8.63 -1.81
C VAL A 315 13.01 8.25 -0.50
N SER A 316 14.16 7.57 -0.57
CA SER A 316 14.98 7.23 0.59
C SER A 316 15.42 8.49 1.35
N ASP A 317 15.92 9.50 0.64
CA ASP A 317 16.36 10.76 1.22
C ASP A 317 15.20 11.53 1.87
N LYS A 318 14.01 11.51 1.24
CA LYS A 318 12.79 12.09 1.82
C LYS A 318 12.38 11.36 3.11
N ALA A 319 12.42 10.02 3.12
CA ALA A 319 12.13 9.21 4.29
C ALA A 319 13.13 9.46 5.44
N LEU A 320 14.42 9.59 5.13
CA LEU A 320 15.47 9.93 6.10
C LEU A 320 15.23 11.31 6.72
N LYS A 321 14.84 12.30 5.90
CA LYS A 321 14.50 13.64 6.38
C LYS A 321 13.29 13.63 7.31
N LEU A 322 12.27 12.82 6.98
CA LEU A 322 11.06 12.65 7.78
C LEU A 322 11.25 11.72 8.99
N ASN A 323 12.43 11.11 9.13
CA ASN A 323 12.77 10.20 10.22
C ASN A 323 11.83 8.98 10.31
N ILE A 324 11.50 8.39 9.16
CA ILE A 324 10.63 7.21 9.08
C ILE A 324 11.40 5.95 9.52
N PRO A 325 10.85 5.11 10.42
CA PRO A 325 11.48 3.85 10.80
C PRO A 325 11.73 2.91 9.61
N PRO A 326 12.91 2.24 9.53
CA PRO A 326 13.23 1.31 8.44
C PRO A 326 12.23 0.18 8.26
N GLU A 327 11.58 -0.29 9.33
CA GLU A 327 10.60 -1.37 9.27
C GLU A 327 9.40 -1.00 8.38
N ILE A 328 8.97 0.26 8.43
CA ILE A 328 7.83 0.75 7.65
C ILE A 328 8.20 0.86 6.17
N ILE A 329 9.42 1.32 5.87
CA ILE A 329 9.92 1.37 4.48
C ILE A 329 10.02 -0.03 3.91
N ARG A 330 10.53 -1.00 4.68
CA ARG A 330 10.63 -2.39 4.24
C ARG A 330 9.25 -3.02 3.99
N GLU A 331 8.30 -2.79 4.89
CA GLU A 331 6.91 -3.25 4.69
C GLU A 331 6.30 -2.63 3.42
N ALA A 332 6.51 -1.34 3.19
CA ALA A 332 6.03 -0.68 1.96
C ALA A 332 6.69 -1.23 0.70
N CYS A 333 7.99 -1.55 0.74
CA CYS A 333 8.69 -2.22 -0.36
C CYS A 333 8.13 -3.63 -0.61
N ASP A 334 7.87 -4.41 0.44
CA ASP A 334 7.30 -5.77 0.35
C ASP A 334 5.88 -5.77 -0.25
N MET A 335 5.11 -4.72 0.01
CA MET A 335 3.77 -4.52 -0.56
C MET A 335 3.81 -4.22 -2.07
N VAL A 336 4.94 -3.71 -2.56
CA VAL A 336 5.12 -3.25 -3.94
C VAL A 336 5.94 -4.27 -4.73
N ASN A 337 5.61 -4.42 -6.02
CA ASN A 337 6.15 -5.52 -6.80
C ASN A 337 7.64 -5.45 -7.23
N GLY A 338 8.46 -4.60 -6.63
CA GLY A 338 9.72 -4.14 -7.24
C GLY A 338 10.96 -5.02 -7.13
N GLY A 339 10.88 -6.22 -6.56
CA GLY A 339 11.99 -7.19 -6.59
C GLY A 339 13.31 -6.66 -6.01
N GLU A 340 14.44 -7.12 -6.56
CA GLU A 340 15.80 -6.88 -6.03
C GLU A 340 16.17 -5.40 -5.91
N SER A 341 15.59 -4.52 -6.74
CA SER A 341 15.85 -3.06 -6.71
C SER A 341 15.30 -2.41 -5.42
N LEU A 342 14.07 -2.76 -5.03
CA LEU A 342 13.46 -2.27 -3.78
C LEU A 342 14.11 -2.89 -2.55
N ASP A 343 14.51 -4.16 -2.63
CA ASP A 343 15.24 -4.83 -1.56
C ASP A 343 16.59 -4.13 -1.30
N ASN A 344 17.33 -3.81 -2.37
CA ASN A 344 18.60 -3.07 -2.27
C ASN A 344 18.39 -1.66 -1.70
N MET A 345 17.34 -0.95 -2.11
CA MET A 345 16.99 0.36 -1.54
C MET A 345 16.64 0.27 -0.05
N ALA A 346 15.83 -0.69 0.35
CA ALA A 346 15.43 -0.87 1.76
C ALA A 346 16.65 -1.17 2.65
N ASN A 347 17.55 -2.04 2.19
CA ASN A 347 18.79 -2.36 2.91
C ASN A 347 19.71 -1.13 3.03
N ALA A 348 19.92 -0.41 1.93
CA ALA A 348 20.73 0.82 1.93
C ALA A 348 20.11 1.92 2.80
N TYR A 349 18.77 2.01 2.85
CA TYR A 349 18.06 2.93 3.74
C TYR A 349 18.28 2.59 5.22
N GLU A 350 18.22 1.31 5.59
CA GLU A 350 18.45 0.85 6.96
C GLU A 350 19.87 1.21 7.44
N GLU A 351 20.88 1.03 6.59
CA GLU A 351 22.25 1.48 6.85
C GLU A 351 22.32 3.01 7.05
N LYS A 352 21.80 3.80 6.11
CA LYS A 352 21.80 5.27 6.21
C LYS A 352 21.03 5.78 7.46
N PHE A 353 19.94 5.12 7.84
CA PHE A 353 19.13 5.49 9.01
C PHE A 353 19.85 5.18 10.32
N THR A 354 20.55 4.05 10.39
CA THR A 354 21.34 3.67 11.57
C THR A 354 22.56 4.57 11.75
N GLU A 355 23.27 4.93 10.67
CA GLU A 355 24.37 5.91 10.70
C GLU A 355 23.91 7.28 11.21
N LYS A 356 22.76 7.77 10.72
CA LYS A 356 22.20 9.07 11.14
C LYS A 356 21.84 9.10 12.62
N ASN A 357 21.37 7.98 13.18
CA ASN A 357 20.91 7.86 14.56
C ASN A 357 21.95 7.22 15.49
N ALA A 358 23.18 6.97 15.00
CA ALA A 358 24.25 6.46 15.83
C ALA A 358 24.59 7.47 16.94
N PRO A 359 24.71 7.04 18.21
CA PRO A 359 25.17 7.92 19.27
C PRO A 359 26.56 8.45 18.91
N ALA A 360 26.75 9.77 19.00
CA ALA A 360 28.05 10.38 18.77
C ALA A 360 29.10 9.69 19.67
N GLU A 361 30.06 9.00 19.05
CA GLU A 361 31.20 8.45 19.78
C GLU A 361 31.87 9.58 20.57
N ASP A 362 32.10 9.31 21.87
CA ASP A 362 32.83 10.18 22.78
C ASP A 362 34.09 10.70 22.09
N THR A 363 34.15 12.02 21.94
CA THR A 363 35.35 12.70 21.43
C THR A 363 36.49 12.38 22.39
N PRO A 364 37.63 11.81 21.93
CA PRO A 364 38.76 11.58 22.81
C PRO A 364 39.24 12.93 23.36
N GLU A 365 39.31 13.03 24.68
CA GLU A 365 39.81 14.19 25.40
C GLU A 365 41.13 14.68 24.78
N PHE A 366 41.12 15.91 24.25
CA PHE A 366 42.35 16.61 23.87
C PHE A 366 43.31 16.62 25.07
N GLU A 367 44.46 15.96 24.93
CA GLU A 367 45.57 16.06 25.87
C GLU A 367 45.92 17.55 26.09
N LYS A 368 45.70 18.03 27.31
CA LYS A 368 46.14 19.38 27.73
C LYS A 368 47.67 19.47 27.59
N PRO A 369 48.22 20.47 26.90
CA PRO A 369 49.66 20.62 26.79
C PRO A 369 50.27 21.00 28.15
N LYS A 370 51.37 20.31 28.51
CA LYS A 370 52.15 20.57 29.74
C LYS A 370 52.60 22.04 29.80
N PRO A 371 52.55 22.69 30.97
CA PRO A 371 52.94 24.10 31.11
C PRO A 371 54.45 24.27 30.90
N GLN A 372 54.83 25.08 29.92
CA GLN A 372 56.21 25.52 29.68
C GLN A 372 56.67 26.42 30.85
N LYS A 373 57.86 26.12 31.38
CA LYS A 373 58.55 26.94 32.38
C LYS A 373 58.91 28.30 31.77
N LYS A 374 58.50 29.38 32.43
CA LYS A 374 58.95 30.75 32.11
C LYS A 374 60.47 30.88 32.30
N PRO A 375 61.22 31.46 31.36
CA PRO A 375 62.60 31.86 31.63
C PRO A 375 62.61 33.11 32.51
N LYS A 376 63.55 33.13 33.47
CA LYS A 376 63.91 34.32 34.27
C LYS A 376 64.92 35.15 33.48
N LEU A 377 64.52 36.31 32.96
CA LEU A 377 64.91 37.65 33.44
C LEU A 377 64.14 38.69 32.62
#